data_AF-A0A3D5Y1V5-F1
#
_entry.id   AF-A0A3D5Y1V5-F1
#
_cell.length_a   1.000
_cell.length_b   1.000
_cell.length_c   1.000
_cell.angle_alpha   90.00
_cell.angle_beta   90.00
_cell.angle_gamma   90.00
#
_symmetry.space_group_name_H-M   'P 1'
#
loop_
_entity.id
_entity.type
_entity.pdbx_description
1 polymer ?
#
loop_
_entity_poly.entity_id
_entity_poly.type
_entity_poly.pdbx_seq_one_letter_code
_entity_poly.pdbx_strand_id
1 'polypeptide(L)' 'NMALQILRGLKGLDIVGMDVVEVAPAYDSAELTALAAATVAMEMLYLQAEKRR' A
#
# COMPACT_ATOMS: atom_id res chain seq x y z
N ASN A 1 -12.30 4.47 -0.99
CA ASN A 1 -11.37 3.40 -1.46
C ASN A 1 -10.69 3.72 -2.81
N MET A 2 -10.57 5.01 -3.20
CA MET A 2 -9.91 5.44 -4.45
C MET A 2 -8.42 5.02 -4.53
N ALA A 3 -7.66 5.16 -3.43
CA ALA A 3 -6.25 4.80 -3.39
C ALA A 3 -6.03 3.32 -3.77
N LEU A 4 -6.80 2.39 -3.19
CA LEU A 4 -6.69 0.96 -3.50
C LEU A 4 -7.08 0.64 -4.95
N GLN A 5 -8.02 1.37 -5.54
CA GLN A 5 -8.37 1.20 -6.95
C GLN A 5 -7.24 1.63 -7.87
N ILE A 6 -6.54 2.72 -7.53
CA ILE A 6 -5.35 3.15 -8.25
C ILE A 6 -4.27 2.08 -8.17
N LEU A 7 -3.97 1.56 -6.97
CA LEU A 7 -2.97 0.50 -6.80
C LEU A 7 -3.30 -0.75 -7.62
N ARG A 8 -4.55 -1.19 -7.60
CA ARG A 8 -5.02 -2.33 -8.40
C ARG A 8 -4.88 -2.09 -9.91
N GLY A 9 -5.02 -0.85 -10.34
CA GLY A 9 -4.78 -0.44 -11.74
C GLY A 9 -3.32 -0.55 -12.17
N LEU A 10 -2.36 -0.66 -11.24
CA LEU A 10 -0.93 -0.84 -11.53
C LEU A 10 -0.56 -2.29 -11.84
N LYS A 11 -1.54 -3.21 -11.83
CA LYS A 11 -1.34 -4.62 -12.19
C LYS A 11 -0.66 -4.77 -13.55
N GLY A 12 0.35 -5.64 -13.61
CA GLY A 12 1.12 -5.93 -14.83
C GLY A 12 2.32 -5.02 -15.07
N LEU A 13 2.52 -3.97 -14.26
CA LEU A 13 3.75 -3.18 -14.27
C LEU A 13 4.89 -3.92 -13.57
N ASP A 14 6.12 -3.65 -14.01
CA ASP A 14 7.32 -4.14 -13.34
C ASP A 14 7.67 -3.31 -12.10
N ILE A 15 6.95 -3.54 -11.01
CA ILE A 15 7.21 -2.88 -9.72
C ILE A 15 8.45 -3.53 -9.07
N VAL A 16 9.56 -2.77 -9.00
CA VAL A 16 10.84 -3.23 -8.42
C VAL A 16 10.98 -2.92 -6.92
N GLY A 17 10.12 -2.07 -6.38
CA GLY A 17 10.15 -1.63 -4.98
C GLY A 17 8.97 -0.71 -4.66
N MET A 18 8.71 -0.52 -3.37
CA MET A 18 7.68 0.40 -2.86
C MET A 18 8.03 0.87 -1.46
N ASP A 19 7.55 2.06 -1.09
CA ASP A 19 7.59 2.61 0.26
C ASP A 19 6.21 3.15 0.68
N VAL A 20 5.99 3.25 1.98
CA VAL A 20 4.85 3.94 2.58
C VAL A 20 5.41 4.82 3.69
N VAL A 21 5.35 6.14 3.47
CA VAL A 21 5.99 7.16 4.30
C VAL A 21 4.96 8.02 5.00
N GLU A 22 5.43 8.88 5.92
CA GLU A 22 4.60 9.87 6.63
C GLU A 22 3.50 9.28 7.52
N VAL A 23 3.71 8.07 8.03
CA VAL A 23 2.92 7.56 9.15
C VAL A 23 3.51 8.11 10.44
N ALA A 24 2.74 8.94 11.15
CA ALA A 24 3.17 9.56 12.41
C ALA A 24 2.30 9.07 13.58
N PRO A 25 2.67 7.96 14.28
CA PRO A 25 1.84 7.36 15.32
C PRO A 25 1.46 8.31 16.46
N ALA A 26 2.35 9.23 16.82
CA ALA A 26 2.10 10.21 17.88
C ALA A 26 0.93 11.16 17.59
N TYR A 27 0.56 11.33 16.31
CA TYR A 27 -0.56 12.14 15.86
C TYR A 27 -1.73 11.31 15.34
N ASP A 28 -1.62 9.97 15.37
CA ASP A 28 -2.61 9.08 14.80
C ASP A 28 -3.70 8.76 15.82
N SER A 29 -4.89 9.29 15.59
CA SER A 29 -6.04 9.03 16.44
C SER A 29 -6.60 7.63 16.16
N ALA A 30 -6.55 6.76 17.16
CA ALA A 30 -7.03 5.38 17.08
C ALA A 30 -6.38 4.53 15.97
N GLU A 31 -5.09 4.79 15.67
CA GLU A 31 -4.28 4.00 14.74
C GLU A 31 -4.84 3.94 13.30
N LEU A 32 -5.72 4.88 12.94
CA LEU A 32 -6.41 4.89 11.65
C LEU A 32 -5.44 5.10 10.49
N THR A 33 -4.46 5.97 10.66
CA THR A 33 -3.43 6.26 9.65
C THR A 33 -2.49 5.08 9.50
N ALA A 34 -2.09 4.46 10.61
CA ALA A 34 -1.29 3.24 10.62
C ALA A 34 -2.01 2.07 9.94
N LEU A 35 -3.31 1.90 10.21
CA LEU A 35 -4.13 0.88 9.56
C LEU A 35 -4.29 1.13 8.06
N ALA A 36 -4.51 2.39 7.66
CA ALA A 36 -4.57 2.77 6.24
C ALA A 36 -3.25 2.50 5.52
N ALA A 37 -2.12 2.88 6.13
CA ALA A 37 -0.78 2.63 5.60
C ALA A 37 -0.47 1.13 5.48
N ALA A 38 -0.82 0.33 6.49
CA ALA A 38 -0.68 -1.13 6.45
C ALA A 38 -1.52 -1.75 5.32
N THR A 39 -2.73 -1.23 5.09
CA THR A 39 -3.61 -1.69 4.00
C THR A 39 -3.01 -1.36 2.62
N VAL A 40 -2.42 -0.17 2.46
CA VAL A 40 -1.71 0.23 1.23
C VAL A 40 -0.48 -0.67 1.00
N ALA A 41 0.33 -0.91 2.03
CA ALA A 41 1.49 -1.77 1.94
C ALA A 41 1.12 -3.22 1.55
N MET A 42 0.02 -3.75 2.10
CA MET A 42 -0.51 -5.07 1.74
C MET A 42 -0.89 -5.15 0.26
N GLU A 43 -1.60 -4.15 -0.27
CA GLU A 43 -2.00 -4.14 -1.68
C GLU A 43 -0.77 -4.09 -2.61
N MET A 44 0.26 -3.32 -2.22
CA MET A 44 1.53 -3.29 -2.95
C MET A 44 2.29 -4.62 -2.91
N LEU A 45 2.24 -5.35 -1.79
CA LEU A 45 2.78 -6.71 -1.69
C LEU A 45 2.06 -7.68 -2.62
N TYR A 46 0.74 -7.56 -2.78
CA TYR A 46 0.01 -8.37 -3.75
C TYR A 46 0.42 -8.09 -5.19
N LEU A 47 0.66 -6.82 -5.55
CA LEU A 47 1.19 -6.46 -6.87
C LEU A 47 2.57 -7.07 -7.13
N GLN A 48 3.48 -7.01 -6.15
CA GLN A 48 4.79 -7.67 -6.27
C GLN A 48 4.68 -9.20 -6.33
N ALA A 49 3.74 -9.80 -5.61
CA ALA A 49 3.51 -11.23 -5.64
C ALA A 49 2.97 -11.71 -6.99
N GLU A 50 2.13 -10.91 -7.66
CA GLU A 50 1.65 -11.23 -9.01
C GLU A 50 2.78 -11.32 -10.04
N LYS A 51 3.84 -10.51 -9.95
CA LYS A 51 5.02 -10.63 -10.82
C LYS A 51 5.69 -12.02 -10.72
N ARG A 52 5.55 -12.70 -9.59
CA ARG A 52 6.19 -14.01 -9.34
C ARG A 52 5.37 -15.20 -9.84
N ARG A 53 4.18 -14.97 -10.41
CA ARG A 53 3.35 -15.99 -11.04
C ARG A 53 3.61 -16.06 -12.54
#